data_AF-A0A1X2HQ35-F1
#
_entry.id   AF-A0A1X2HQ35-F1
#
_cell.length_a   1.000
_cell.length_b   1.000
_cell.length_c   1.000
_cell.angle_alpha   90.00
_cell.angle_beta   90.00
_cell.angle_gamma   90.00
#
_symmetry.space_group_name_H-M   'P 1'
#
loop_
_entity.id
_entity.type
_entity.pdbx_description
1 polymer ?
#
loop_
_entity_poly.entity_id
_entity_poly.type
_entity_poly.pdbx_seq_one_letter_code
_entity_poly.pdbx_strand_id
1 'polypeptide(L)'
;MLDVDDRVELERLRDQAQRPRVIELLSKVLQESQNLHQKEMVREPIQRAVAQPQTIYITSGYGWGQSSKSVTIYLNLKNALSIKESQYELNVQPRSISLDIRNHMGANHNFRISQLHDHVKPDATQVKLKENKMVIYLAKATPGKDWTDLRLKSTRDMYDELRRAESTTAPLPHPQGFGNNVEDLSRELYRNSNTATQQAIQKTLQDPPPARLNPFAPPGTVPDLHVHAHTATGNHINKSDSDNSCSENDDYLQQQCLTH
;
A
#
# COMPACT_ATOMS: atom_id res chain seq x y z
N MET A 1 -26.15 -43.35 -43.75
CA MET A 1 -25.50 -44.64 -43.47
C MET A 1 -26.11 -45.66 -44.42
N LEU A 2 -25.32 -46.48 -45.11
CA LEU A 2 -25.83 -47.69 -45.77
C LEU A 2 -25.98 -48.77 -44.71
N ASP A 3 -26.97 -49.65 -44.85
CA ASP A 3 -27.16 -50.77 -43.93
C ASP A 3 -26.08 -51.84 -44.10
N VAL A 4 -25.98 -52.75 -43.14
CA VAL A 4 -25.08 -53.91 -43.20
C VAL A 4 -25.49 -54.83 -44.36
N ASP A 5 -26.79 -54.99 -44.59
CA ASP A 5 -27.34 -55.77 -45.71
C ASP A 5 -27.06 -55.10 -47.07
N ASP A 6 -27.28 -53.78 -47.19
CA ASP A 6 -26.94 -53.00 -48.40
C ASP A 6 -25.48 -53.22 -48.82
N ARG A 7 -24.56 -53.21 -47.84
CA ARG A 7 -23.13 -53.39 -48.09
C ARG A 7 -22.80 -54.79 -48.59
N VAL A 8 -23.42 -55.83 -48.01
CA VAL A 8 -23.25 -57.22 -48.44
C VAL A 8 -23.85 -57.43 -49.85
N GLU A 9 -24.94 -56.76 -50.19
CA GLU A 9 -25.50 -56.79 -51.55
C GLU A 9 -24.58 -56.08 -52.56
N LEU A 10 -24.02 -54.90 -52.22
CA LEU A 10 -23.04 -54.20 -53.07
C LEU A 10 -21.77 -55.03 -53.34
N GLU A 11 -21.29 -55.79 -52.36
CA GLU A 11 -20.17 -56.73 -52.56
C GLU A 11 -20.55 -57.88 -53.52
N ARG A 12 -21.73 -58.48 -53.36
CA ARG A 12 -22.25 -59.49 -54.30
C ARG A 12 -22.46 -58.95 -55.71
N LEU A 13 -22.87 -57.70 -55.86
CA LEU A 13 -23.04 -57.03 -57.16
C LEU A 13 -21.70 -56.73 -57.83
N ARG A 14 -20.66 -56.35 -57.06
CA ARG A 14 -19.28 -56.20 -57.56
C ARG A 14 -18.78 -57.52 -58.13
N ASP A 15 -18.96 -58.62 -57.40
CA ASP A 15 -18.39 -59.93 -57.77
C ASP A 15 -19.11 -60.60 -58.95
N GLN A 16 -20.34 -60.17 -59.26
CA GLN A 16 -21.09 -60.58 -60.47
C GLN A 16 -20.83 -59.66 -61.68
N ALA A 17 -20.23 -58.48 -61.49
CA ALA A 17 -20.03 -57.50 -62.56
C ALA A 17 -18.85 -57.88 -63.46
N GLN A 18 -19.10 -58.18 -64.74
CA GLN A 18 -18.06 -58.55 -65.71
C GLN A 18 -17.41 -57.36 -66.44
N ARG A 19 -17.91 -56.13 -66.25
CA ARG A 19 -17.40 -54.92 -66.93
C ARG A 19 -16.43 -54.15 -66.01
N PRO A 20 -15.17 -53.88 -66.40
CA PRO A 20 -14.17 -53.29 -65.51
C PRO A 20 -14.61 -51.93 -64.92
N ARG A 21 -15.19 -51.05 -65.74
CA ARG A 21 -15.72 -49.74 -65.30
C ARG A 21 -16.88 -49.85 -64.30
N VAL A 22 -17.59 -50.99 -64.25
CA VAL A 22 -18.66 -51.23 -63.26
C VAL A 22 -18.07 -51.75 -61.95
N ILE A 23 -17.09 -52.67 -62.02
CA ILE A 23 -16.31 -53.14 -60.86
C ILE A 23 -15.64 -51.95 -60.16
N GLU A 24 -15.02 -51.04 -60.93
CA GLU A 24 -14.35 -49.83 -60.44
C GLU A 24 -15.32 -48.91 -59.66
N LEU A 25 -16.50 -48.61 -60.26
CA LEU A 25 -17.52 -47.77 -59.62
C LEU A 25 -18.07 -48.39 -58.34
N LEU A 26 -18.38 -49.70 -58.35
CA LEU A 26 -18.87 -50.41 -57.15
C LEU A 26 -17.81 -50.46 -56.05
N SER A 27 -16.54 -50.71 -56.41
CA SER A 27 -15.41 -50.71 -55.46
C SER A 27 -15.22 -49.33 -54.83
N LYS A 28 -15.37 -48.25 -55.60
CA LYS A 28 -15.29 -46.88 -55.10
C LYS A 28 -16.43 -46.55 -54.13
N VAL A 29 -17.68 -46.94 -54.43
CA VAL A 29 -18.83 -46.74 -53.53
C VAL A 29 -18.64 -47.50 -52.20
N LEU A 30 -18.15 -48.74 -52.26
CA LEU A 30 -17.80 -49.52 -51.07
C LEU A 30 -16.73 -48.79 -50.23
N GLN A 31 -15.65 -48.31 -50.84
CA GLN A 31 -14.59 -47.56 -50.15
C GLN A 31 -15.10 -46.24 -49.54
N GLU A 32 -15.94 -45.49 -50.25
CA GLU A 32 -16.56 -44.27 -49.73
C GLU A 32 -17.48 -44.56 -48.54
N SER A 33 -18.23 -45.66 -48.56
CA SER A 33 -19.09 -46.09 -47.43
C SER A 33 -18.29 -46.46 -46.16
N GLN A 34 -17.10 -47.06 -46.34
CA GLN A 34 -16.18 -47.39 -45.25
C GLN A 34 -15.54 -46.12 -44.66
N ASN A 35 -15.07 -45.21 -45.52
CA ASN A 35 -14.52 -43.92 -45.12
C ASN A 35 -15.53 -43.07 -44.32
N LEU A 36 -16.81 -43.10 -44.72
CA LEU A 36 -17.89 -42.41 -43.99
C LEU A 36 -18.13 -43.04 -42.61
N HIS A 37 -18.24 -44.37 -42.51
CA HIS A 37 -18.34 -45.06 -41.22
C HIS A 37 -17.18 -44.71 -40.28
N GLN A 38 -15.94 -44.73 -40.78
CA GLN A 38 -14.77 -44.42 -39.97
C GLN A 38 -14.74 -42.94 -39.54
N LYS A 39 -15.30 -42.03 -40.35
CA LYS A 39 -15.46 -40.60 -40.01
C LYS A 39 -16.60 -40.31 -39.02
N GLU A 40 -17.60 -41.19 -38.92
CA GLU A 40 -18.65 -41.09 -37.90
C GLU A 40 -18.26 -41.77 -36.58
N MET A 41 -17.52 -42.89 -36.63
CA MET A 41 -17.00 -43.57 -35.44
C MET A 41 -15.81 -42.85 -34.77
N VAL A 42 -15.03 -42.05 -35.52
CA VAL A 42 -14.01 -41.14 -34.94
C VAL A 42 -14.62 -39.77 -34.63
N ARG A 43 -15.74 -39.79 -33.89
CA ARG A 43 -16.10 -38.72 -32.98
C ARG A 43 -15.69 -39.17 -31.58
N GLU A 44 -14.53 -38.69 -31.11
CA GLU A 44 -14.22 -38.81 -29.68
C GLU A 44 -15.40 -38.27 -28.85
N PRO A 45 -15.65 -38.82 -27.65
CA PRO A 45 -16.63 -38.23 -26.75
C PRO A 45 -16.31 -36.75 -26.60
N ILE A 46 -17.27 -35.86 -26.87
CA ILE A 46 -17.07 -34.41 -26.72
C ILE A 46 -16.62 -34.18 -25.29
N GLN A 47 -15.32 -33.94 -25.12
CA GLN A 47 -14.73 -33.64 -23.83
C GLN A 47 -15.41 -32.35 -23.38
N ARG A 48 -16.35 -32.47 -22.43
CA ARG A 48 -17.08 -31.32 -21.88
C ARG A 48 -16.02 -30.42 -21.29
N ALA A 49 -15.67 -29.35 -22.01
CA ALA A 49 -14.59 -28.46 -21.65
C ALA A 49 -14.85 -28.00 -20.21
N VAL A 50 -14.03 -28.48 -19.28
CA VAL A 50 -14.26 -28.29 -17.85
C VAL A 50 -14.17 -26.79 -17.61
N ALA A 51 -15.33 -26.17 -17.38
CA ALA A 51 -15.46 -24.72 -17.34
C ALA A 51 -14.48 -24.18 -16.31
N GLN A 52 -13.43 -23.48 -16.78
CA GLN A 52 -12.34 -23.11 -15.89
C GLN A 52 -12.87 -22.13 -14.84
N PRO A 53 -12.62 -22.37 -13.53
CA PRO A 53 -13.13 -21.50 -12.47
C PRO A 53 -12.60 -20.08 -12.66
N GLN A 54 -13.52 -19.12 -12.70
CA GLN A 54 -13.19 -17.71 -12.90
C GLN A 54 -12.19 -17.22 -11.85
N THR A 55 -11.16 -16.49 -12.27
CA THR A 55 -10.19 -15.88 -11.35
C THR A 55 -10.66 -14.51 -10.88
N ILE A 56 -10.80 -14.37 -9.56
CA ILE A 56 -11.16 -13.13 -8.85
C ILE A 56 -9.88 -12.51 -8.29
N TYR A 57 -9.62 -11.25 -8.63
CA TYR A 57 -8.47 -10.50 -8.10
C TYR A 57 -8.87 -9.68 -6.87
N ILE A 58 -8.27 -10.00 -5.72
CA ILE A 58 -8.50 -9.30 -4.45
C ILE A 58 -7.67 -8.01 -4.44
N THR A 59 -8.22 -6.96 -5.06
CA THR A 59 -7.59 -5.63 -5.17
C THR A 59 -7.99 -4.68 -4.04
N SER A 60 -9.09 -4.94 -3.36
CA SER A 60 -9.65 -4.14 -2.26
C SER A 60 -10.30 -5.05 -1.20
N GLY A 61 -10.88 -4.46 -0.14
CA GLY A 61 -11.63 -5.20 0.88
C GLY A 61 -10.80 -6.10 1.81
N TYR A 62 -9.47 -6.06 1.72
CA TYR A 62 -8.55 -6.64 2.71
C TYR A 62 -8.20 -5.59 3.78
N GLY A 63 -7.94 -6.07 5.00
CA GLY A 63 -7.39 -5.25 6.08
C GLY A 63 -5.91 -5.56 6.31
N TRP A 64 -5.21 -4.69 7.01
CA TRP A 64 -3.87 -4.98 7.53
C TRP A 64 -3.64 -4.30 8.89
N GLY A 65 -2.59 -4.71 9.59
CA GLY A 65 -2.09 -4.10 10.81
C GLY A 65 -0.66 -4.56 11.07
N GLN A 66 -0.05 -4.09 12.15
CA GLN A 66 1.35 -4.42 12.47
C GLN A 66 1.61 -4.55 13.96
N SER A 67 2.78 -5.13 14.27
CA SER A 67 3.46 -5.04 15.55
C SER A 67 4.89 -4.54 15.33
N SER A 68 5.65 -4.36 16.40
CA SER A 68 7.10 -4.13 16.33
C SER A 68 7.85 -5.20 15.51
N LYS A 69 7.37 -6.45 15.48
CA LYS A 69 8.09 -7.60 14.85
C LYS A 69 7.46 -8.10 13.54
N SER A 70 6.22 -7.76 13.25
CA SER A 70 5.45 -8.36 12.14
C SER A 70 4.45 -7.42 11.50
N VAL A 71 4.02 -7.75 10.28
CA VAL A 71 2.87 -7.17 9.58
C VAL A 71 1.84 -8.29 9.40
N THR A 72 0.57 -8.00 9.63
CA THR A 72 -0.53 -8.96 9.54
C THR A 72 -1.55 -8.49 8.51
N ILE A 73 -1.82 -9.32 7.50
CA ILE A 73 -2.79 -9.06 6.43
C ILE A 73 -4.03 -9.93 6.69
N TYR A 74 -5.22 -9.35 6.54
CA TYR A 74 -6.51 -9.99 6.76
C TYR A 74 -7.32 -10.01 5.45
N LEU A 75 -7.40 -11.18 4.82
CA LEU A 75 -8.21 -11.40 3.63
C LEU A 75 -9.60 -11.91 4.05
N ASN A 76 -10.66 -11.18 3.71
CA ASN A 76 -12.03 -11.60 3.97
C ASN A 76 -12.43 -12.65 2.92
N LEU A 77 -12.62 -13.90 3.34
CA LEU A 77 -12.84 -15.06 2.47
C LEU A 77 -13.89 -15.97 3.12
N LYS A 78 -15.08 -16.05 2.53
CA LYS A 78 -16.17 -16.90 3.04
C LYS A 78 -15.71 -18.35 3.18
N ASN A 79 -16.07 -19.01 4.28
CA ASN A 79 -15.74 -20.41 4.56
C ASN A 79 -14.24 -20.75 4.44
N ALA A 80 -13.31 -19.84 4.77
CA ALA A 80 -11.88 -20.05 4.55
C ALA A 80 -11.29 -21.25 5.33
N LEU A 81 -11.95 -21.74 6.38
CA LEU A 81 -11.56 -23.01 7.05
C LEU A 81 -11.69 -24.26 6.17
N SER A 82 -12.45 -24.23 5.06
CA SER A 82 -12.53 -25.36 4.12
C SER A 82 -11.38 -25.41 3.11
N ILE A 83 -10.52 -24.39 3.06
CA ILE A 83 -9.39 -24.31 2.11
C ILE A 83 -8.29 -25.28 2.58
N LYS A 84 -7.99 -26.29 1.77
CA LYS A 84 -6.87 -27.21 2.02
C LYS A 84 -5.54 -26.55 1.64
N GLU A 85 -4.45 -26.96 2.27
CA GLU A 85 -3.10 -26.46 1.94
C GLU A 85 -2.73 -26.67 0.47
N SER A 86 -3.12 -27.80 -0.13
CA SER A 86 -2.93 -28.05 -1.57
C SER A 86 -3.76 -27.15 -2.50
N GLN A 87 -4.74 -26.41 -1.98
CA GLN A 87 -5.53 -25.47 -2.78
C GLN A 87 -4.89 -24.08 -2.89
N TYR A 88 -3.99 -23.68 -1.98
CA TYR A 88 -3.37 -22.35 -2.04
C TYR A 88 -1.85 -22.41 -2.17
N GLU A 89 -1.30 -21.45 -2.92
CA GLU A 89 0.14 -21.22 -3.01
C GLU A 89 0.42 -19.80 -2.50
N LEU A 90 1.38 -19.67 -1.58
CA LEU A 90 1.83 -18.37 -1.06
C LEU A 90 3.32 -18.18 -1.40
N ASN A 91 3.58 -17.24 -2.31
CA ASN A 91 4.93 -16.82 -2.67
C ASN A 91 5.23 -15.47 -1.99
N VAL A 92 6.24 -15.46 -1.13
CA VAL A 92 6.73 -14.23 -0.48
C VAL A 92 8.15 -13.95 -0.95
N GLN A 93 8.37 -12.70 -1.34
CA GLN A 93 9.66 -12.15 -1.72
C GLN A 93 9.99 -10.99 -0.77
N PRO A 94 11.25 -10.55 -0.66
CA PRO A 94 11.64 -9.55 0.33
C PRO A 94 10.79 -8.27 0.32
N ARG A 95 10.25 -7.83 -0.82
CA ARG A 95 9.35 -6.65 -0.91
C ARG A 95 8.03 -6.92 -1.64
N SER A 96 7.57 -8.17 -1.74
CA SER A 96 6.28 -8.49 -2.35
C SER A 96 5.69 -9.81 -1.86
N ILE A 97 4.38 -9.94 -2.01
CA ILE A 97 3.60 -11.13 -1.66
C ILE A 97 2.60 -11.42 -2.78
N SER A 98 2.46 -12.70 -3.13
CA SER A 98 1.32 -13.19 -3.90
C SER A 98 0.76 -14.49 -3.33
N LEU A 99 -0.55 -14.52 -3.20
CA LEU A 99 -1.34 -15.68 -2.81
C LEU A 99 -2.26 -16.05 -3.98
N ASP A 100 -2.25 -17.33 -4.34
CA ASP A 100 -3.10 -17.90 -5.39
C ASP A 100 -3.91 -19.07 -4.80
N ILE A 101 -5.23 -18.92 -4.69
CA ILE A 101 -6.16 -19.93 -4.15
C ILE A 101 -6.95 -20.55 -5.30
N ARG A 102 -6.95 -21.87 -5.41
CA ARG A 102 -7.56 -22.64 -6.50
C ARG A 102 -8.89 -23.27 -6.09
N ASN A 103 -9.91 -23.07 -6.93
CA ASN A 103 -11.26 -23.63 -6.78
C ASN A 103 -11.85 -23.50 -5.36
N HIS A 104 -11.82 -22.27 -4.80
CA HIS A 104 -12.50 -21.94 -3.54
C HIS A 104 -13.82 -21.23 -3.84
N MET A 105 -14.93 -21.76 -3.30
CA MET A 105 -16.30 -21.30 -3.60
C MET A 105 -16.62 -21.24 -5.11
N GLY A 106 -16.04 -22.13 -5.92
CA GLY A 106 -16.26 -22.21 -7.37
C GLY A 106 -15.41 -21.23 -8.22
N ALA A 107 -14.50 -20.48 -7.60
CA ALA A 107 -13.63 -19.51 -8.25
C ALA A 107 -12.16 -19.73 -7.85
N ASN A 108 -11.23 -19.20 -8.64
CA ASN A 108 -9.86 -18.97 -8.19
C ASN A 108 -9.77 -17.57 -7.57
N HIS A 109 -8.90 -17.36 -6.59
CA HIS A 109 -8.70 -16.06 -5.93
C HIS A 109 -7.22 -15.71 -5.94
N ASN A 110 -6.85 -14.62 -6.61
CA ASN A 110 -5.49 -14.09 -6.59
C ASN A 110 -5.43 -12.83 -5.70
N PHE A 111 -4.44 -12.75 -4.83
CA PHE A 111 -4.10 -11.55 -4.06
C PHE A 111 -2.63 -11.23 -4.25
N ARG A 112 -2.29 -9.98 -4.60
CA ARG A 112 -0.90 -9.58 -4.89
C ARG A 112 -0.58 -8.17 -4.39
N ILE A 113 0.49 -8.05 -3.60
CA ILE A 113 1.09 -6.77 -3.23
C ILE A 113 2.54 -6.73 -3.71
N SER A 114 2.77 -5.89 -4.70
CA SER A 114 4.08 -5.39 -5.09
C SER A 114 4.48 -4.21 -4.20
N GLN A 115 5.80 -4.02 -4.02
CA GLN A 115 6.39 -2.86 -3.32
C GLN A 115 5.82 -2.66 -1.91
N LEU A 116 6.02 -3.66 -1.04
CA LEU A 116 5.82 -3.50 0.40
C LEU A 116 6.64 -2.32 0.94
N HIS A 117 6.14 -1.67 2.00
CA HIS A 117 6.76 -0.48 2.60
C HIS A 117 8.21 -0.72 3.05
N ASP A 118 8.50 -1.89 3.65
CA ASP A 118 9.88 -2.35 3.81
C ASP A 118 10.02 -3.87 3.64
N HIS A 119 11.23 -4.37 3.86
CA HIS A 119 11.58 -5.76 3.68
C HIS A 119 10.93 -6.68 4.72
N VAL A 120 10.53 -7.88 4.27
CA VAL A 120 10.04 -8.98 5.10
C VAL A 120 10.97 -10.19 4.98
N LYS A 121 10.86 -11.15 5.92
CA LYS A 121 11.59 -12.42 5.89
C LYS A 121 10.66 -13.52 5.35
N PRO A 122 10.83 -14.02 4.11
CA PRO A 122 9.93 -15.01 3.52
C PRO A 122 9.75 -16.26 4.39
N ASP A 123 10.86 -16.81 4.89
CA ASP A 123 10.94 -18.08 5.63
C ASP A 123 10.25 -18.05 7.00
N ALA A 124 9.97 -16.84 7.52
CA ALA A 124 9.27 -16.62 8.77
C ALA A 124 7.81 -16.16 8.56
N THR A 125 7.25 -16.38 7.36
CA THR A 125 5.84 -16.14 7.07
C THR A 125 4.96 -17.27 7.61
N GLN A 126 3.76 -16.93 8.11
CA GLN A 126 2.74 -17.92 8.51
C GLN A 126 1.37 -17.57 7.96
N VAL A 127 0.60 -18.58 7.54
CA VAL A 127 -0.82 -18.45 7.20
C VAL A 127 -1.65 -19.08 8.32
N LYS A 128 -2.77 -18.44 8.69
CA LYS A 128 -3.78 -19.02 9.59
C LYS A 128 -5.16 -18.82 9.00
N LEU A 129 -5.87 -19.93 8.77
CA LEU A 129 -7.27 -19.91 8.34
C LEU A 129 -8.18 -19.67 9.55
N LYS A 130 -9.22 -18.86 9.36
CA LYS A 130 -10.34 -18.64 10.28
C LYS A 130 -11.63 -18.70 9.48
N GLU A 131 -12.75 -18.96 10.15
CA GLU A 131 -14.05 -19.28 9.54
C GLU A 131 -14.39 -18.49 8.27
N ASN A 132 -14.28 -17.16 8.32
CA ASN A 132 -14.56 -16.26 7.20
C ASN A 132 -13.37 -15.35 6.81
N LYS A 133 -12.13 -15.67 7.23
CA LYS A 133 -10.91 -14.89 6.93
C LYS A 133 -9.66 -15.75 6.83
N MET A 134 -8.80 -15.48 5.85
CA MET A 134 -7.40 -15.91 5.90
C MET A 134 -6.55 -14.80 6.52
N VAL A 135 -5.62 -15.16 7.40
CA VAL A 135 -4.69 -14.24 8.06
C VAL A 135 -3.27 -14.61 7.68
N ILE A 136 -2.51 -13.65 7.14
CA ILE A 136 -1.11 -13.84 6.71
C ILE A 136 -0.22 -12.99 7.60
N TYR A 137 0.73 -13.61 8.28
CA TYR A 137 1.70 -12.99 9.17
C TYR A 137 3.06 -12.93 8.49
N LEU A 138 3.51 -11.73 8.15
CA LEU A 138 4.82 -11.45 7.56
C LEU A 138 5.77 -10.97 8.66
N ALA A 139 6.90 -11.65 8.85
CA ALA A 139 7.94 -11.17 9.77
C ALA A 139 8.69 -9.98 9.15
N LYS A 140 8.83 -8.86 9.89
CA LYS A 140 9.62 -7.71 9.42
C LYS A 140 11.11 -8.10 9.33
N ALA A 141 11.80 -7.68 8.28
CA ALA A 141 13.25 -7.83 8.19
C ALA A 141 13.95 -7.04 9.31
N THR A 142 13.49 -5.81 9.54
CA THR A 142 13.92 -4.88 10.58
C THR A 142 12.83 -4.75 11.65
N PRO A 143 12.95 -5.42 12.80
CA PRO A 143 12.07 -5.20 13.96
C PRO A 143 12.17 -3.76 14.48
N GLY A 144 11.13 -3.29 15.18
CA GLY A 144 11.07 -1.93 15.73
C GLY A 144 10.74 -0.84 14.72
N LYS A 145 10.92 -1.07 13.41
CA LYS A 145 10.50 -0.12 12.38
C LYS A 145 8.99 -0.20 12.15
N ASP A 146 8.28 0.88 12.43
CA ASP A 146 6.87 1.03 12.05
C ASP A 146 6.71 1.39 10.58
N TRP A 147 5.62 0.87 10.00
CA TRP A 147 5.24 1.10 8.61
C TRP A 147 4.07 2.08 8.57
N THR A 148 4.20 3.20 7.86
CA THR A 148 3.12 4.20 7.74
C THR A 148 2.02 3.78 6.74
N ASP A 149 2.33 2.80 5.88
CA ASP A 149 1.44 2.19 4.89
C ASP A 149 1.92 0.73 4.69
N LEU A 150 1.07 -0.14 4.13
CA LEU A 150 1.47 -1.49 3.74
C LEU A 150 2.36 -1.48 2.49
N ARG A 151 2.17 -0.50 1.60
CA ARG A 151 2.97 -0.29 0.38
C ARG A 151 3.96 0.86 0.55
N LEU A 152 4.99 0.87 -0.27
CA LEU A 152 5.89 2.00 -0.42
C LEU A 152 5.18 3.10 -1.24
N LYS A 153 4.77 4.19 -0.58
CA LYS A 153 4.27 5.38 -1.27
C LYS A 153 5.38 6.00 -2.13
N SER A 154 5.09 6.33 -3.39
CA SER A 154 5.99 7.10 -4.23
C SER A 154 5.95 8.59 -3.90
N THR A 155 6.93 9.35 -4.40
CA THR A 155 6.93 10.82 -4.35
C THR A 155 5.66 11.41 -4.95
N ARG A 156 5.10 10.78 -5.99
CA ARG A 156 3.84 11.20 -6.60
C ARG A 156 2.66 10.96 -5.66
N ASP A 157 2.58 9.79 -5.03
CA ASP A 157 1.46 9.46 -4.13
C ASP A 157 1.41 10.44 -2.95
N MET A 158 2.58 10.77 -2.38
CA MET A 158 2.71 11.79 -1.33
C MET A 158 2.31 13.18 -1.82
N TYR A 159 2.70 13.59 -3.04
CA TYR A 159 2.30 14.89 -3.60
C TYR A 159 0.79 14.97 -3.88
N ASP A 160 0.20 13.93 -4.46
CA ASP A 160 -1.23 13.84 -4.70
C ASP A 160 -2.04 13.69 -3.38
N GLU A 161 -1.43 13.22 -2.28
CA GLU A 161 -1.99 13.20 -0.91
C GLU A 161 -1.93 14.58 -0.23
N LEU A 162 -0.79 15.28 -0.28
CA LEU A 162 -0.64 16.66 0.20
C LEU A 162 -1.64 17.60 -0.47
N ARG A 163 -1.70 17.58 -1.81
CA ARG A 163 -2.65 18.38 -2.60
C ARG A 163 -4.12 18.11 -2.25
N ARG A 164 -4.44 16.88 -1.82
CA ARG A 164 -5.80 16.53 -1.33
C ARG A 164 -6.05 17.10 0.06
N ALA A 165 -5.09 17.04 0.98
CA ALA A 165 -5.20 17.66 2.31
C ALA A 165 -5.36 19.19 2.22
N GLU A 166 -4.61 19.84 1.33
CA GLU A 166 -4.77 21.26 0.99
C GLU A 166 -6.20 21.56 0.49
N SER A 167 -6.73 20.76 -0.45
CA SER A 167 -8.09 20.95 -0.99
C SER A 167 -9.23 20.58 -0.02
N THR A 168 -8.96 19.79 1.02
CA THR A 168 -9.94 19.37 2.05
C THR A 168 -9.93 20.33 3.24
N THR A 169 -8.84 21.09 3.42
CA THR A 169 -8.85 22.28 4.26
C THR A 169 -9.85 23.25 3.64
N ALA A 170 -10.94 23.54 4.36
CA ALA A 170 -11.98 24.44 3.86
C ALA A 170 -11.34 25.77 3.41
N PRO A 171 -11.78 26.37 2.29
CA PRO A 171 -11.22 27.64 1.83
C PRO A 171 -11.33 28.65 2.96
N LEU A 172 -10.18 29.15 3.44
CA LEU A 172 -10.12 30.21 4.43
C LEU A 172 -11.09 31.31 3.97
N PRO A 173 -12.08 31.68 4.80
CA PRO A 173 -13.22 32.45 4.35
C PRO A 173 -12.71 33.74 3.74
N HIS A 174 -12.82 33.88 2.41
CA HIS A 174 -12.24 34.99 1.66
C HIS A 174 -12.74 36.31 2.27
N PRO A 175 -11.93 37.04 3.05
CA PRO A 175 -12.46 38.16 3.81
C PRO A 175 -12.58 39.32 2.84
N GLN A 176 -13.83 39.66 2.51
CA GLN A 176 -14.18 40.72 1.58
C GLN A 176 -13.64 42.05 2.11
N GLY A 177 -12.47 42.47 1.59
CA GLY A 177 -11.73 43.64 2.08
C GLY A 177 -10.22 43.46 2.23
N PHE A 178 -9.64 42.27 1.98
CA PHE A 178 -8.19 42.08 2.09
C PHE A 178 -7.43 42.82 0.98
N GLY A 179 -6.80 43.93 1.36
CA GLY A 179 -5.75 44.58 0.56
C GLY A 179 -4.50 43.71 0.46
N ASN A 180 -3.72 43.87 -0.61
CA ASN A 180 -2.63 42.98 -1.00
C ASN A 180 -1.34 43.09 -0.13
N ASN A 181 -1.46 43.39 1.17
CA ASN A 181 -0.31 43.57 2.06
C ASN A 181 -0.03 42.30 2.88
N VAL A 182 1.20 41.79 2.77
CA VAL A 182 1.70 40.64 3.55
C VAL A 182 1.75 40.92 5.06
N GLU A 183 1.85 42.18 5.47
CA GLU A 183 1.82 42.56 6.90
C GLU A 183 0.44 42.33 7.53
N ASP A 184 -0.64 42.59 6.81
CA ASP A 184 -2.00 42.41 7.36
C ASP A 184 -2.34 40.92 7.48
N LEU A 185 -1.84 40.10 6.56
CA LEU A 185 -1.89 38.65 6.68
C LEU A 185 -1.10 38.14 7.91
N SER A 186 0.10 38.70 8.18
CA SER A 186 0.91 38.28 9.32
C SER A 186 0.35 38.74 10.67
N ARG A 187 -0.22 39.96 10.74
CA ARG A 187 -0.98 40.46 11.91
C ARG A 187 -2.17 39.55 12.24
N GLU A 188 -2.90 39.09 11.23
CA GLU A 188 -4.09 38.26 11.43
C GLU A 188 -3.77 36.81 11.80
N LEU A 189 -2.70 36.23 11.22
CA LEU A 189 -2.15 34.95 11.67
C LEU A 189 -1.65 35.02 13.11
N TYR A 190 -1.02 36.14 13.52
CA TYR A 190 -0.61 36.34 14.91
C TYR A 190 -1.81 36.36 15.86
N ARG A 191 -2.82 37.22 15.61
CA ARG A 191 -4.05 37.32 16.42
C ARG A 191 -4.77 35.99 16.63
N ASN A 192 -4.91 35.22 15.55
CA ASN A 192 -5.68 33.98 15.55
C ASN A 192 -4.85 32.74 15.96
N SER A 193 -3.55 32.91 16.24
CA SER A 193 -2.71 31.87 16.82
C SER A 193 -2.90 31.78 18.34
N ASN A 194 -2.63 30.60 18.92
CA ASN A 194 -2.74 30.40 20.37
C ASN A 194 -1.65 31.17 21.15
N THR A 195 -1.88 31.39 22.45
CA THR A 195 -1.01 32.22 23.31
C THR A 195 0.46 31.79 23.31
N ALA A 196 0.76 30.49 23.24
CA ALA A 196 2.13 29.99 23.21
C ALA A 196 2.82 30.31 21.87
N THR A 197 2.08 30.22 20.76
CA THR A 197 2.56 30.65 19.43
C THR A 197 2.79 32.17 19.38
N GLN A 198 1.87 32.98 19.93
CA GLN A 198 2.06 34.43 20.04
C GLN A 198 3.31 34.78 20.85
N GLN A 199 3.48 34.19 22.03
CA GLN A 199 4.66 34.39 22.89
C GLN A 199 5.98 34.00 22.19
N ALA A 200 6.00 32.88 21.47
CA ALA A 200 7.19 32.46 20.72
C ALA A 200 7.54 33.45 19.60
N ILE A 201 6.55 33.93 18.84
CA ILE A 201 6.76 34.94 17.79
C ILE A 201 7.20 36.28 18.39
N GLN A 202 6.56 36.74 19.46
CA GLN A 202 6.91 38.02 20.11
C GLN A 202 8.31 37.99 20.69
N LYS A 203 8.72 36.87 21.31
CA LYS A 203 10.10 36.68 21.76
C LYS A 203 11.09 36.74 20.59
N THR A 204 10.79 36.05 19.48
CA THR A 204 11.62 36.05 18.26
C THR A 204 11.72 37.42 17.58
N LEU A 205 10.79 38.34 17.85
CA LEU A 205 10.81 39.74 17.38
C LEU A 205 11.52 40.71 18.35
N GLN A 206 11.72 40.31 19.61
CA GLN A 206 12.36 41.11 20.66
C GLN A 206 13.82 40.68 20.91
N ASP A 207 14.13 39.40 20.68
CA ASP A 207 15.51 38.92 20.55
C ASP A 207 16.14 39.61 19.31
N PRO A 208 17.23 40.40 19.45
CA PRO A 208 17.88 41.02 18.31
C PRO A 208 18.43 39.92 17.36
N PRO A 209 18.40 40.13 16.03
CA PRO A 209 18.84 39.11 15.09
C PRO A 209 20.29 38.72 15.42
N PRO A 210 20.60 37.41 15.54
CA PRO A 210 21.92 36.95 15.97
C PRO A 210 22.97 37.56 15.05
N ALA A 211 23.93 38.28 15.66
CA ALA A 211 24.88 39.10 14.95
C ALA A 211 25.51 38.30 13.80
N ARG A 212 25.31 38.76 12.56
CA ARG A 212 25.82 38.06 11.36
C ARG A 212 27.34 37.95 11.48
N LEU A 213 27.82 36.77 11.86
CA LEU A 213 29.24 36.41 11.83
C LEU A 213 29.70 36.57 10.38
N ASN A 214 30.41 37.67 10.11
CA ASN A 214 30.95 37.96 8.80
C ASN A 214 32.08 36.96 8.54
N PRO A 215 31.94 36.02 7.57
CA PRO A 215 32.89 34.92 7.42
C PRO A 215 34.27 35.35 6.89
N PHE A 216 34.48 36.65 6.65
CA PHE A 216 35.73 37.27 6.21
C PHE A 216 36.37 38.21 7.24
N ALA A 217 35.89 38.22 8.50
CA ALA A 217 36.57 38.95 9.57
C ALA A 217 37.88 38.26 9.97
N PRO A 218 39.06 38.93 9.90
CA PRO A 218 40.31 38.34 10.36
C PRO A 218 40.33 38.20 11.89
N PRO A 219 40.99 37.16 12.45
CA PRO A 219 41.01 36.93 13.89
C PRO A 219 41.85 37.99 14.63
N GLY A 220 41.19 38.81 15.46
CA GLY A 220 41.88 39.71 16.39
C GLY A 220 41.12 40.99 16.77
N THR A 221 40.12 41.42 16.00
CA THR A 221 39.44 42.70 16.25
C THR A 221 38.32 42.57 17.30
N VAL A 222 38.57 43.08 18.51
CA VAL A 222 37.50 43.36 19.49
C VAL A 222 36.65 44.55 19.03
N PRO A 223 35.31 44.51 19.21
CA PRO A 223 34.45 45.66 18.89
C PRO A 223 34.60 46.75 19.97
N ASP A 224 34.88 47.99 19.55
CA ASP A 224 34.96 49.14 20.44
C ASP A 224 33.58 49.59 20.93
N LEU A 225 33.46 49.91 22.22
CA LEU A 225 32.17 50.13 22.89
C LEU A 225 31.80 51.62 22.94
N HIS A 226 31.64 52.23 21.77
CA HIS A 226 31.31 53.65 21.67
C HIS A 226 29.84 53.94 22.04
N VAL A 227 29.61 54.24 23.33
CA VAL A 227 28.33 54.71 23.84
C VAL A 227 28.07 56.14 23.36
N HIS A 228 26.92 56.37 22.74
CA HIS A 228 26.38 57.72 22.52
C HIS A 228 25.04 57.86 23.26
N ALA A 229 25.06 58.69 24.30
CA ALA A 229 23.89 59.02 25.08
C ALA A 229 23.10 60.15 24.42
N HIS A 230 21.77 60.05 24.42
CA HIS A 230 20.88 61.17 24.19
C HIS A 230 19.98 61.38 25.40
N THR A 231 20.03 62.59 25.95
CA THR A 231 19.27 63.06 27.11
C THR A 231 17.92 63.66 26.70
N ALA A 232 16.86 63.45 27.48
CA ALA A 232 16.17 64.53 28.22
C ALA A 232 14.87 64.06 28.92
N THR A 233 14.65 64.56 30.15
CA THR A 233 13.35 64.91 30.82
C THR A 233 12.14 63.96 30.80
N GLY A 234 11.37 63.79 31.90
CA GLY A 234 11.44 64.37 33.25
C GLY A 234 10.11 64.22 34.03
N ASN A 235 10.13 64.52 35.34
CA ASN A 235 9.05 64.36 36.37
C ASN A 235 8.72 62.89 36.76
N HIS A 236 8.87 62.46 38.03
CA HIS A 236 8.09 62.78 39.25
C HIS A 236 6.66 62.18 39.21
N ILE A 237 6.13 61.43 40.21
CA ILE A 237 6.62 60.92 41.53
C ILE A 237 5.69 59.71 41.90
N ASN A 238 5.93 58.75 42.82
CA ASN A 238 6.28 58.82 44.26
C ASN A 238 6.71 57.44 44.86
N LYS A 239 6.90 57.42 46.19
CA LYS A 239 6.79 56.31 47.20
C LYS A 239 5.69 55.25 46.92
N SER A 240 5.72 54.00 47.41
CA SER A 240 6.70 53.14 48.15
C SER A 240 6.10 51.70 48.24
N ASP A 241 6.45 50.67 49.04
CA ASP A 241 7.33 50.39 50.23
C ASP A 241 7.65 48.84 50.30
N SER A 242 8.31 48.36 51.38
CA SER A 242 8.37 46.98 52.01
C SER A 242 7.76 45.72 51.32
N ASP A 243 8.24 44.47 51.46
CA ASP A 243 9.38 43.85 52.19
C ASP A 243 9.52 42.34 51.78
N ASN A 244 10.67 41.69 52.10
CA ASN A 244 10.89 40.23 52.24
C ASN A 244 10.71 39.30 50.99
N SER A 245 11.36 38.12 50.89
CA SER A 245 12.50 37.53 51.63
C SER A 245 13.16 36.35 50.86
N CYS A 246 14.37 35.98 51.30
CA CYS A 246 15.09 34.69 51.24
C CYS A 246 14.24 33.39 51.10
N SER A 247 14.76 32.24 50.62
CA SER A 247 16.11 31.84 50.11
C SER A 247 16.06 30.46 49.41
N GLU A 248 17.22 29.91 49.04
CA GLU A 248 17.42 28.57 48.45
C GLU A 248 16.87 27.38 49.28
N ASN A 249 16.76 26.23 48.62
CA ASN A 249 17.24 24.95 49.16
C ASN A 249 17.66 24.03 48.00
N ASP A 250 18.92 23.62 48.00
CA ASP A 250 19.50 22.55 47.17
C ASP A 250 19.65 21.26 48.01
N ASP A 251 20.14 20.18 47.37
CA ASP A 251 20.63 18.93 47.97
C ASP A 251 19.69 18.07 48.85
N TYR A 252 19.46 16.82 48.40
CA TYR A 252 19.64 15.67 49.30
C TYR A 252 20.03 14.36 48.57
N LEU A 253 21.35 14.14 48.51
CA LEU A 253 22.07 12.86 48.60
C LEU A 253 21.79 11.67 47.67
N GLN A 254 22.92 11.19 47.12
CA GLN A 254 23.16 9.84 46.61
C GLN A 254 22.98 8.76 47.69
N GLN A 255 22.74 7.49 47.29
CA GLN A 255 23.67 6.40 47.64
C GLN A 255 23.54 5.13 46.75
N GLN A 256 24.67 4.43 46.63
CA GLN A 256 25.02 3.05 46.22
C GLN A 256 23.89 2.05 45.83
N CYS A 257 23.99 1.24 44.76
CA CYS A 257 25.05 0.33 44.26
C CYS A 257 25.06 -1.10 44.85
N LEU A 258 25.01 -2.08 43.94
CA LEU A 258 25.54 -3.46 44.01
C LEU A 258 25.08 -4.43 45.14
N THR A 259 24.44 -5.51 44.71
CA THR A 259 24.85 -6.87 45.12
C THR A 259 24.49 -7.90 44.04
N HIS A 260 25.04 -9.12 44.19
CA HIS A 260 24.82 -10.31 43.35
C HIS A 260 23.36 -10.82 43.38
#